data_AF-A0AAW0EXK8-F1
#
_entry.id   AF-A0AAW0EXK8-F1
#
_cell.length_a   1.000
_cell.length_b   1.000
_cell.length_c   1.000
_cell.angle_alpha   90.00
_cell.angle_beta   90.00
_cell.angle_gamma   90.00
#
_symmetry.space_group_name_H-M   'P 1'
#
loop_
_entity.id
_entity.type
_entity.pdbx_description
1 polymer ?
#
loop_
_entity_poly.entity_id
_entity_poly.type
_entity_poly.pdbx_seq_one_letter_code
_entity_poly.pdbx_strand_id
1 'polypeptide(L)'
;MQKTLFDFAPKGPKAGNPAAVPAVPAGAGAAPQTRRSSASRPDSVSVESATAEPQSAEHPCRRRRRSSRSRSRSASVEHAPAVHAGVSRDDAILVDTTSEPGPNAGVAARRQRSHSADRPGDVAAAATARRPPGTSSRWLAGLITSAEWGAFLSPITADSWRGGAFLKVERFLDSERAAGRVVLPPAADIFSAFNSCPFHELKVVLLGQDPYHNLHQAHGLCFSVLPGVPLPPSLRNMYKELATDIPGFQAPTHGYLQSWAEQGMLLLNATLTVEAHKANSHSSTSGWPDFTDAVIHHLSQHHPNRLVFLLWGGYAQRKAKLIDTRRHTVLESVHPSPLSASRGWFGCRCFSACNAALQRMGHLPMYWQLPLEAPLHR
;
A
#
# COMPACT_ATOMS: atom_id res chain seq x y z
N MET A 1 66.98 10.62 33.07
CA MET A 1 67.53 11.96 32.82
C MET A 1 66.61 12.69 31.87
N GLN A 2 66.15 13.87 32.31
CA GLN A 2 65.51 15.00 31.59
C GLN A 2 64.16 14.74 30.87
N LYS A 3 63.01 15.16 31.46
CA LYS A 3 62.40 16.53 31.53
C LYS A 3 61.61 16.84 30.23
N THR A 4 60.36 17.33 30.20
CA THR A 4 59.50 18.11 31.13
C THR A 4 58.07 18.13 30.52
N LEU A 5 57.01 17.85 31.29
CA LEU A 5 56.00 18.79 31.87
C LEU A 5 55.22 19.69 30.88
N PHE A 6 53.88 19.59 30.87
CA PHE A 6 53.01 20.41 31.74
C PHE A 6 51.54 19.91 31.76
N ASP A 7 51.08 19.54 32.95
CA ASP A 7 49.68 19.45 33.40
C ASP A 7 49.10 20.86 33.64
N PHE A 8 47.77 21.01 33.64
CA PHE A 8 46.98 21.40 34.84
C PHE A 8 45.52 21.77 34.47
N ALA A 9 44.58 21.07 35.11
CA ALA A 9 43.17 21.43 35.25
C ALA A 9 42.96 22.36 36.49
N PRO A 10 41.79 22.40 37.15
CA PRO A 10 40.56 23.19 36.89
C PRO A 10 40.23 24.17 38.05
N LYS A 11 39.24 25.06 37.91
CA LYS A 11 38.54 25.69 39.07
C LYS A 11 37.07 25.98 38.78
N GLY A 12 36.19 25.47 39.67
CA GLY A 12 34.79 25.87 39.79
C GLY A 12 34.59 27.10 40.71
N PRO A 13 33.45 27.23 41.40
CA PRO A 13 32.39 28.21 41.10
C PRO A 13 32.30 29.36 42.12
N LYS A 14 31.55 30.45 41.82
CA LYS A 14 30.60 31.15 42.73
C LYS A 14 30.02 32.49 42.20
N ALA A 15 28.68 32.57 42.32
CA ALA A 15 27.84 33.66 42.85
C ALA A 15 27.85 35.10 42.25
N GLY A 16 26.64 35.57 41.89
CA GLY A 16 26.27 36.99 41.75
C GLY A 16 24.89 37.19 41.12
N ASN A 17 23.86 37.44 41.95
CA ASN A 17 22.48 37.84 41.61
C ASN A 17 22.30 39.33 42.02
N PRO A 18 21.13 40.01 41.94
CA PRO A 18 20.12 40.27 40.89
C PRO A 18 19.98 41.79 40.56
N ALA A 19 19.13 42.18 39.59
CA ALA A 19 18.38 43.47 39.44
C ALA A 19 18.22 43.80 37.94
N ALA A 20 17.16 44.41 37.39
CA ALA A 20 15.85 44.82 37.87
C ALA A 20 14.96 45.06 36.62
N VAL A 21 13.66 44.99 36.84
CA VAL A 21 12.51 45.21 35.95
C VAL A 21 12.41 46.70 35.55
N PRO A 22 11.62 47.05 34.51
CA PRO A 22 10.53 47.97 34.83
C PRO A 22 9.16 47.48 34.31
N ALA A 23 8.17 47.75 35.16
CA ALA A 23 6.76 47.42 35.01
C ALA A 23 6.00 48.57 34.33
N VAL A 24 5.04 48.18 33.48
CA VAL A 24 3.61 48.57 33.44
C VAL A 24 3.20 49.93 34.02
N PRO A 25 2.18 50.58 33.41
CA PRO A 25 1.00 50.86 34.21
C PRO A 25 -0.29 50.33 33.59
N ALA A 26 -1.11 49.75 34.46
CA ALA A 26 -2.52 49.47 34.28
C ALA A 26 -3.31 50.54 35.05
N GLY A 27 -4.46 50.95 34.52
CA GLY A 27 -5.60 51.47 35.27
C GLY A 27 -6.83 50.79 34.69
N ALA A 28 -7.57 49.92 35.41
CA ALA A 28 -8.51 50.21 36.49
C ALA A 28 -9.60 51.21 36.02
N GLY A 29 -10.90 50.92 36.02
CA GLY A 29 -11.68 49.79 36.50
C GLY A 29 -13.18 50.11 36.37
N ALA A 30 -14.00 49.31 37.06
CA ALA A 30 -15.42 49.51 37.40
C ALA A 30 -16.50 48.88 36.48
N ALA A 31 -17.06 47.76 36.96
CA ALA A 31 -18.51 47.50 36.95
C ALA A 31 -19.10 48.18 38.22
N PRO A 32 -20.43 48.50 38.33
CA PRO A 32 -21.47 47.47 38.46
C PRO A 32 -22.92 47.81 38.00
N GLN A 33 -23.70 46.74 37.77
CA GLN A 33 -25.10 46.49 38.15
C GLN A 33 -26.33 47.34 37.69
N THR A 34 -27.30 46.56 37.15
CA THR A 34 -28.78 46.55 37.38
C THR A 34 -29.76 47.36 36.51
N ARG A 35 -30.67 46.63 35.84
CA ARG A 35 -32.17 46.67 35.87
C ARG A 35 -32.70 45.78 34.73
N ARG A 36 -33.39 44.65 34.93
CA ARG A 36 -34.81 44.40 35.31
C ARG A 36 -35.87 45.17 34.50
N SER A 37 -36.57 44.43 33.62
CA SER A 37 -38.04 44.44 33.36
C SER A 37 -38.33 43.38 32.26
N SER A 38 -38.81 42.17 32.56
CA SER A 38 -40.19 41.73 32.87
C SER A 38 -41.17 41.66 31.69
N ALA A 39 -41.59 40.42 31.37
CA ALA A 39 -42.89 39.95 30.83
C ALA A 39 -43.31 40.45 29.41
N SER A 40 -43.93 39.66 28.52
CA SER A 40 -44.93 38.60 28.70
C SER A 40 -45.00 37.68 27.47
N ARG A 41 -45.16 36.37 27.70
CA ARG A 41 -45.97 35.42 26.90
C ARG A 41 -47.36 35.36 27.57
N PRO A 42 -48.49 35.00 26.92
CA PRO A 42 -48.76 33.64 26.39
C PRO A 42 -49.56 33.69 25.05
N ASP A 43 -49.82 32.63 24.28
CA ASP A 43 -50.64 31.48 24.60
C ASP A 43 -50.27 30.21 23.84
N SER A 44 -50.41 29.12 24.58
CA SER A 44 -50.40 27.70 24.21
C SER A 44 -51.84 27.23 24.03
N VAL A 45 -52.14 26.37 23.05
CA VAL A 45 -53.04 25.22 23.26
C VAL A 45 -52.60 24.03 22.41
N SER A 46 -52.56 22.89 23.08
CA SER A 46 -52.22 21.54 22.62
C SER A 46 -53.44 20.76 22.14
N VAL A 47 -53.20 19.84 21.19
CA VAL A 47 -53.70 18.45 21.10
C VAL A 47 -55.21 18.21 21.20
N GLU A 48 -55.80 17.66 20.13
CA GLU A 48 -56.61 16.43 20.25
C GLU A 48 -56.82 15.73 18.89
N SER A 49 -57.09 14.43 19.00
CA SER A 49 -57.05 13.39 18.01
C SER A 49 -58.41 13.04 17.39
N ALA A 50 -58.33 12.42 16.20
CA ALA A 50 -59.11 11.26 15.75
C ALA A 50 -60.27 11.45 14.74
N THR A 51 -60.25 10.49 13.80
CA THR A 51 -61.34 9.85 13.04
C THR A 51 -61.87 10.42 11.70
N ALA A 52 -61.95 9.46 10.75
CA ALA A 52 -62.96 9.23 9.71
C ALA A 52 -62.71 9.77 8.27
N GLU A 53 -62.55 8.79 7.36
CA GLU A 53 -62.94 8.77 5.93
C GLU A 53 -64.43 9.21 5.69
N PRO A 54 -64.98 9.40 4.45
CA PRO A 54 -64.57 8.83 3.14
C PRO A 54 -64.72 9.69 1.84
N GLN A 55 -64.20 9.13 0.73
CA GLN A 55 -64.67 9.12 -0.69
C GLN A 55 -64.97 10.46 -1.43
N SER A 56 -64.48 10.74 -2.66
CA SER A 56 -64.76 10.01 -3.92
C SER A 56 -64.11 10.68 -5.17
N ALA A 57 -63.85 9.85 -6.21
CA ALA A 57 -63.85 10.09 -7.69
C ALA A 57 -62.74 11.00 -8.31
N GLU A 58 -62.04 10.76 -9.44
CA GLU A 58 -62.10 9.92 -10.66
C GLU A 58 -60.64 9.69 -11.20
N HIS A 59 -60.13 8.48 -11.52
CA HIS A 59 -60.03 7.75 -12.82
C HIS A 59 -59.36 8.47 -14.04
N PRO A 60 -58.73 7.76 -15.02
CA PRO A 60 -57.62 6.78 -14.93
C PRO A 60 -56.59 6.88 -16.11
N CYS A 61 -55.42 6.22 -16.06
CA CYS A 61 -54.88 5.48 -17.24
C CYS A 61 -53.77 4.47 -16.89
N ARG A 62 -53.86 3.30 -17.52
CA ARG A 62 -53.18 2.04 -17.24
C ARG A 62 -51.84 1.88 -17.98
N ARG A 63 -50.92 1.09 -17.41
CA ARG A 63 -50.22 0.03 -18.17
C ARG A 63 -49.84 -1.14 -17.25
N ARG A 64 -50.36 -2.32 -17.58
CA ARG A 64 -50.18 -3.60 -16.87
C ARG A 64 -48.90 -4.30 -17.34
N ARG A 65 -48.21 -4.94 -16.39
CA ARG A 65 -47.43 -6.17 -16.59
C ARG A 65 -48.36 -7.38 -16.43
N ARG A 66 -48.14 -8.45 -17.19
CA ARG A 66 -48.10 -9.84 -16.67
C ARG A 66 -47.60 -10.85 -17.71
N SER A 67 -46.89 -11.83 -17.16
CA SER A 67 -46.37 -13.08 -17.72
C SER A 67 -47.44 -14.02 -18.26
N SER A 68 -47.09 -14.94 -19.18
CA SER A 68 -46.87 -16.38 -18.89
C SER A 68 -46.86 -17.30 -20.13
N ARG A 69 -45.85 -18.19 -20.16
CA ARG A 69 -45.84 -19.62 -20.55
C ARG A 69 -46.26 -20.13 -21.96
N SER A 70 -45.28 -20.85 -22.53
CA SER A 70 -45.30 -22.20 -23.15
C SER A 70 -46.04 -22.46 -24.47
N ARG A 71 -45.31 -22.92 -25.51
CA ARG A 71 -45.17 -24.35 -25.88
C ARG A 71 -44.34 -24.51 -27.17
N SER A 72 -43.68 -25.65 -27.22
CA SER A 72 -42.92 -26.28 -28.31
C SER A 72 -43.72 -26.53 -29.60
N ARG A 73 -43.07 -26.41 -30.77
CA ARG A 73 -42.90 -27.50 -31.77
C ARG A 73 -42.06 -27.06 -32.98
N SER A 74 -41.50 -28.10 -33.58
CA SER A 74 -40.50 -28.25 -34.64
C SER A 74 -40.84 -27.64 -36.01
N ALA A 75 -39.82 -27.25 -36.78
CA ALA A 75 -39.72 -27.51 -38.23
C ALA A 75 -38.31 -27.17 -38.76
N SER A 76 -37.75 -28.12 -39.49
CA SER A 76 -36.50 -28.04 -40.27
C SER A 76 -36.71 -27.25 -41.57
N VAL A 77 -35.74 -26.45 -42.02
CA VAL A 77 -35.41 -26.22 -43.44
C VAL A 77 -33.92 -25.85 -43.57
N GLU A 78 -33.27 -26.41 -44.58
CA GLU A 78 -31.87 -26.32 -44.96
C GLU A 78 -31.50 -25.13 -45.88
N HIS A 79 -30.19 -24.93 -46.05
CA HIS A 79 -29.40 -24.44 -47.22
C HIS A 79 -29.00 -22.94 -47.35
N ALA A 80 -27.76 -22.66 -46.89
CA ALA A 80 -26.58 -22.05 -47.57
C ALA A 80 -26.61 -20.62 -48.19
N PRO A 81 -25.45 -19.99 -48.52
CA PRO A 81 -24.09 -20.00 -47.91
C PRO A 81 -23.52 -18.57 -47.66
N ALA A 82 -22.44 -18.43 -46.86
CA ALA A 82 -21.59 -17.23 -46.87
C ALA A 82 -20.13 -17.50 -46.41
N VAL A 83 -19.23 -17.45 -47.40
CA VAL A 83 -17.86 -16.90 -47.49
C VAL A 83 -16.97 -16.62 -46.23
N HIS A 84 -15.78 -17.25 -46.30
CA HIS A 84 -14.42 -16.86 -45.88
C HIS A 84 -14.13 -15.66 -44.96
N ALA A 85 -13.44 -15.95 -43.83
CA ALA A 85 -12.17 -15.35 -43.37
C ALA A 85 -11.71 -16.18 -42.14
N GLY A 86 -10.55 -16.83 -42.08
CA GLY A 86 -9.20 -16.28 -42.26
C GLY A 86 -8.59 -16.01 -40.88
N VAL A 87 -8.06 -17.05 -40.23
CA VAL A 87 -7.39 -16.99 -38.91
C VAL A 87 -5.88 -16.94 -39.12
N SER A 88 -5.22 -15.87 -38.66
CA SER A 88 -3.76 -15.78 -38.40
C SER A 88 -3.61 -15.34 -36.95
N ARG A 89 -2.98 -16.09 -36.01
CA ARG A 89 -1.57 -16.49 -35.84
C ARG A 89 -0.57 -15.33 -35.73
N ASP A 90 -0.02 -15.25 -34.52
CA ASP A 90 1.37 -14.94 -34.13
C ASP A 90 1.97 -13.60 -34.54
N ASP A 91 2.16 -12.71 -33.55
CA ASP A 91 3.15 -11.62 -33.61
C ASP A 91 4.08 -11.70 -32.40
N ALA A 92 5.22 -12.34 -32.60
CA ALA A 92 6.43 -12.20 -31.81
C ALA A 92 7.31 -11.14 -32.47
N ILE A 93 7.69 -10.10 -31.73
CA ILE A 93 8.51 -8.99 -32.24
C ILE A 93 10.00 -9.39 -32.17
N LEU A 94 10.60 -9.52 -33.36
CA LEU A 94 12.04 -9.49 -33.62
C LEU A 94 12.58 -8.08 -33.44
N VAL A 95 13.73 -7.95 -32.76
CA VAL A 95 14.53 -6.72 -32.75
C VAL A 95 15.80 -7.01 -33.55
N ASP A 96 15.99 -6.21 -34.60
CA ASP A 96 17.14 -6.19 -35.50
C ASP A 96 18.30 -5.40 -34.86
N THR A 97 19.50 -5.99 -34.86
CA THR A 97 20.76 -5.27 -34.63
C THR A 97 21.81 -5.80 -35.60
N THR A 98 22.11 -4.99 -36.61
CA THR A 98 23.25 -5.15 -37.52
C THR A 98 24.50 -4.52 -36.89
N SER A 99 25.64 -5.23 -36.96
CA SER A 99 27.02 -4.69 -36.91
C SER A 99 28.05 -5.85 -37.06
N GLU A 100 28.55 -6.02 -38.28
CA GLU A 100 29.80 -6.74 -38.66
C GLU A 100 31.05 -5.95 -38.14
N PRO A 101 32.27 -6.54 -37.96
CA PRO A 101 33.02 -7.21 -39.05
C PRO A 101 33.91 -8.43 -38.67
N GLY A 102 34.17 -9.32 -39.64
CA GLY A 102 35.27 -10.30 -39.62
C GLY A 102 36.63 -9.76 -40.16
N PRO A 103 37.63 -10.60 -40.54
CA PRO A 103 37.81 -12.02 -40.26
C PRO A 103 39.25 -12.46 -39.82
N ASN A 104 39.30 -13.65 -39.20
CA ASN A 104 40.31 -14.73 -39.14
C ASN A 104 41.79 -14.53 -39.52
N ALA A 105 42.68 -15.03 -38.64
CA ALA A 105 43.87 -15.82 -39.02
C ALA A 105 44.22 -16.81 -37.90
N GLY A 106 44.25 -18.11 -38.22
CA GLY A 106 44.59 -19.19 -37.29
C GLY A 106 46.07 -19.54 -37.29
N VAL A 107 46.55 -20.20 -36.22
CA VAL A 107 47.74 -21.06 -36.25
C VAL A 107 47.60 -22.20 -35.24
N ALA A 108 48.18 -23.33 -35.65
CA ALA A 108 48.19 -24.69 -35.18
C ALA A 108 48.53 -24.99 -33.71
N ALA A 109 48.13 -26.22 -33.38
CA ALA A 109 48.44 -27.01 -32.20
C ALA A 109 49.94 -27.16 -31.87
N ARG A 110 50.25 -27.25 -30.57
CA ARG A 110 51.40 -28.01 -30.09
C ARG A 110 51.11 -28.68 -28.75
N ARG A 111 51.21 -30.02 -28.77
CA ARG A 111 51.24 -30.92 -27.62
C ARG A 111 52.44 -30.62 -26.74
N GLN A 112 52.25 -30.55 -25.41
CA GLN A 112 53.24 -31.03 -24.45
C GLN A 112 52.54 -31.76 -23.30
N ARG A 113 53.12 -32.91 -22.94
CA ARG A 113 52.73 -33.80 -21.85
C ARG A 113 53.59 -33.49 -20.62
N SER A 114 52.98 -33.50 -19.44
CA SER A 114 53.57 -33.84 -18.14
C SER A 114 52.36 -34.10 -17.21
N HIS A 115 51.99 -35.34 -16.86
CA HIS A 115 52.58 -36.23 -15.85
C HIS A 115 52.85 -35.56 -14.50
N SER A 116 51.82 -35.52 -13.66
CA SER A 116 51.92 -35.91 -12.24
C SER A 116 50.54 -36.22 -11.70
N ALA A 117 50.47 -37.36 -11.02
CA ALA A 117 49.27 -37.98 -10.49
C ALA A 117 48.69 -37.20 -9.30
N ASP A 118 47.37 -37.11 -9.24
CA ASP A 118 46.67 -37.15 -7.95
C ASP A 118 45.30 -37.82 -8.13
N ARG A 119 44.97 -38.74 -7.22
CA ARG A 119 43.74 -39.54 -7.25
C ARG A 119 42.60 -38.79 -6.54
N PRO A 120 41.33 -39.10 -6.88
CA PRO A 120 40.17 -38.36 -6.42
C PRO A 120 39.69 -38.89 -5.06
N GLY A 121 39.42 -37.98 -4.14
CA GLY A 121 38.84 -38.27 -2.83
C GLY A 121 37.82 -37.20 -2.44
N ASP A 122 36.58 -37.64 -2.29
CA ASP A 122 35.54 -37.07 -1.43
C ASP A 122 34.90 -35.73 -1.81
N VAL A 123 34.00 -35.83 -2.79
CA VAL A 123 32.69 -35.14 -2.75
C VAL A 123 31.91 -35.61 -1.52
N ALA A 124 32.18 -35.00 -0.37
CA ALA A 124 31.31 -35.07 0.79
C ALA A 124 30.16 -34.08 0.60
N ALA A 125 29.04 -34.60 0.11
CA ALA A 125 27.75 -33.96 0.09
C ALA A 125 27.46 -33.33 1.47
N ALA A 126 27.39 -32.00 1.52
CA ALA A 126 26.80 -31.31 2.64
C ALA A 126 25.34 -31.81 2.76
N ALA A 127 25.11 -32.57 3.82
CA ALA A 127 23.84 -33.21 4.11
C ALA A 127 22.72 -32.15 4.07
N THR A 128 21.89 -32.26 3.04
CA THR A 128 20.53 -31.74 3.06
C THR A 128 19.82 -32.48 4.18
N ALA A 129 19.81 -31.89 5.37
CA ALA A 129 18.95 -32.33 6.45
C ALA A 129 17.50 -32.21 5.95
N ARG A 130 16.97 -33.33 5.46
CA ARG A 130 15.61 -33.47 5.00
C ARG A 130 14.71 -33.24 6.21
N ARG A 131 14.11 -32.04 6.29
CA ARG A 131 13.16 -31.67 7.35
C ARG A 131 12.07 -32.74 7.42
N PRO A 132 11.69 -33.22 8.61
CA PRO A 132 10.60 -34.19 8.75
C PRO A 132 9.31 -33.58 8.17
N PRO A 133 8.51 -34.34 7.40
CA PRO A 133 7.23 -33.89 6.92
C PRO A 133 6.26 -33.85 8.11
N GLY A 134 6.03 -32.68 8.70
CA GLY A 134 5.06 -32.55 9.79
C GLY A 134 5.10 -31.27 10.61
N THR A 135 6.23 -30.56 10.68
CA THR A 135 6.29 -29.22 11.30
C THR A 135 6.28 -28.16 10.22
N SER A 136 5.08 -27.74 9.83
CA SER A 136 4.90 -26.47 9.13
C SER A 136 5.29 -25.37 10.11
N SER A 137 6.55 -24.95 10.05
CA SER A 137 6.99 -23.74 10.71
C SER A 137 6.11 -22.62 10.18
N ARG A 138 5.21 -22.07 11.00
CA ARG A 138 4.39 -20.89 10.65
C ARG A 138 5.25 -19.64 10.57
N TRP A 139 6.26 -19.67 9.70
CA TRP A 139 7.25 -18.63 9.56
C TRP A 139 6.62 -17.38 8.99
N LEU A 140 5.63 -17.51 8.10
CA LEU A 140 5.00 -16.37 7.45
C LEU A 140 4.21 -15.53 8.46
N ALA A 141 3.41 -16.15 9.33
CA ALA A 141 2.69 -15.42 10.38
C ALA A 141 3.65 -14.72 11.35
N GLY A 142 4.78 -15.37 11.68
CA GLY A 142 5.80 -14.83 12.58
C GLY A 142 6.55 -13.60 12.04
N LEU A 143 6.39 -13.26 10.76
CA LEU A 143 6.96 -12.04 10.17
C LEU A 143 6.14 -10.78 10.48
N ILE A 144 4.92 -10.91 11.02
CA ILE A 144 4.17 -9.78 11.59
C ILE A 144 4.69 -9.58 13.01
N THR A 145 5.61 -8.65 13.18
CA THR A 145 6.35 -8.45 14.44
C THR A 145 5.67 -7.48 15.39
N SER A 146 4.78 -6.61 14.88
CA SER A 146 3.92 -5.78 15.71
C SER A 146 2.85 -6.64 16.41
N ALA A 147 2.84 -6.64 17.74
CA ALA A 147 1.88 -7.40 18.54
C ALA A 147 0.43 -6.97 18.26
N GLU A 148 0.19 -5.67 18.06
CA GLU A 148 -1.13 -5.10 17.82
C GLU A 148 -1.67 -5.55 16.45
N TRP A 149 -0.84 -5.46 15.41
CA TRP A 149 -1.20 -5.99 14.09
C TRP A 149 -1.35 -7.51 14.11
N GLY A 150 -0.47 -8.23 14.80
CA GLY A 150 -0.56 -9.68 14.94
C GLY A 150 -1.88 -10.10 15.59
N ALA A 151 -2.30 -9.43 16.67
CA ALA A 151 -3.58 -9.67 17.31
C ALA A 151 -4.76 -9.34 16.38
N PHE A 152 -4.73 -8.16 15.74
CA PHE A 152 -5.78 -7.70 14.83
C PHE A 152 -5.95 -8.60 13.60
N LEU A 153 -4.86 -9.08 13.02
CA LEU A 153 -4.86 -9.94 11.83
C LEU A 153 -5.00 -11.43 12.15
N SER A 154 -4.99 -11.81 13.43
CA SER A 154 -5.08 -13.21 13.87
C SER A 154 -6.28 -13.98 13.27
N PRO A 155 -7.48 -13.40 13.06
CA PRO A 155 -8.58 -14.13 12.43
C PRO A 155 -8.34 -14.44 10.94
N ILE A 156 -7.43 -13.72 10.28
CA ILE A 156 -7.08 -13.87 8.86
C ILE A 156 -5.85 -14.78 8.71
N THR A 157 -4.92 -14.74 9.66
CA THR A 157 -3.71 -15.59 9.65
C THR A 157 -3.92 -16.95 10.31
N ALA A 158 -5.09 -17.19 10.94
CA ALA A 158 -5.43 -18.47 11.54
C ALA A 158 -5.63 -19.58 10.49
N ASP A 159 -5.31 -20.83 10.85
CA ASP A 159 -5.50 -22.00 9.97
C ASP A 159 -6.98 -22.23 9.59
N SER A 160 -7.92 -21.79 10.42
CA SER A 160 -9.35 -21.87 10.13
C SER A 160 -9.79 -20.91 9.03
N TRP A 161 -9.02 -19.84 8.75
CA TRP A 161 -9.38 -18.84 7.75
C TRP A 161 -9.39 -19.44 6.35
N ARG A 162 -10.59 -19.48 5.75
CA ARG A 162 -10.85 -20.02 4.40
C ARG A 162 -10.25 -21.42 4.17
N GLY A 163 -10.29 -22.28 5.18
CA GLY A 163 -9.76 -23.63 5.09
C GLY A 163 -8.24 -23.66 4.86
N GLY A 164 -7.50 -22.91 5.68
CA GLY A 164 -6.04 -22.84 5.66
C GLY A 164 -5.47 -22.02 4.50
N ALA A 165 -6.19 -21.00 4.03
CA ALA A 165 -5.73 -20.22 2.87
C ALA A 165 -4.39 -19.50 3.14
N PHE A 166 -4.18 -18.95 4.32
CA PHE A 166 -2.90 -18.31 4.68
C PHE A 166 -1.73 -19.31 4.70
N LEU A 167 -1.96 -20.53 5.20
CA LEU A 167 -0.98 -21.62 5.15
C LEU A 167 -0.65 -22.05 3.71
N LYS A 168 -1.62 -21.99 2.79
CA LYS A 168 -1.37 -22.26 1.36
C LYS A 168 -0.45 -21.21 0.74
N VAL A 169 -0.55 -19.94 1.15
CA VAL A 169 0.39 -18.88 0.74
C VAL A 169 1.81 -19.23 1.19
N GLU A 170 1.98 -19.61 2.46
CA GLU A 170 3.29 -20.02 3.01
C GLU A 170 3.89 -21.19 2.21
N ARG A 171 3.10 -22.24 1.97
CA ARG A 171 3.52 -23.41 1.19
C ARG A 171 3.86 -23.06 -0.26
N PHE A 172 3.13 -22.12 -0.86
CA PHE A 172 3.43 -21.61 -2.20
C PHE A 172 4.83 -20.96 -2.21
N LEU A 173 5.14 -20.07 -1.27
CA LEU A 173 6.45 -19.42 -1.18
C LEU A 173 7.59 -20.42 -0.94
N ASP A 174 7.36 -21.42 -0.08
CA ASP A 174 8.31 -22.50 0.14
C ASP A 174 8.58 -23.29 -1.15
N SER A 175 7.54 -23.55 -1.95
CA SER A 175 7.67 -24.26 -3.22
C SER A 175 8.43 -23.43 -4.28
N GLU A 176 8.18 -22.11 -4.35
CA GLU A 176 8.89 -21.22 -5.27
C GLU A 176 10.38 -21.16 -4.92
N ARG A 177 10.72 -21.06 -3.62
CA ARG A 177 12.10 -21.09 -3.13
C ARG A 177 12.76 -22.44 -3.38
N ALA A 178 12.06 -23.54 -3.13
CA ALA A 178 12.57 -24.90 -3.39
C ALA A 178 12.81 -25.15 -4.89
N ALA A 179 12.06 -24.50 -5.77
CA ALA A 179 12.28 -24.50 -7.21
C ALA A 179 13.42 -23.58 -7.67
N GLY A 180 14.17 -22.97 -6.74
CA GLY A 180 15.31 -22.09 -7.03
C GLY A 180 14.93 -20.69 -7.51
N ARG A 181 13.65 -20.28 -7.34
CA ARG A 181 13.20 -18.94 -7.74
C ARG A 181 13.59 -17.90 -6.70
N VAL A 182 14.01 -16.73 -7.18
CA VAL A 182 14.28 -15.57 -6.33
C VAL A 182 12.96 -14.82 -6.11
N VAL A 183 12.45 -14.88 -4.88
CA VAL A 183 11.21 -14.19 -4.48
C VAL A 183 11.54 -12.90 -3.74
N LEU A 184 10.90 -11.82 -4.15
CA LEU A 184 11.03 -10.47 -3.60
C LEU A 184 9.73 -10.01 -2.92
N PRO A 185 9.79 -9.12 -1.92
CA PRO A 185 11.01 -8.66 -1.23
C PRO A 185 11.61 -9.79 -0.35
N PRO A 186 12.76 -9.57 0.31
CA PRO A 186 13.27 -10.49 1.34
C PRO A 186 12.20 -10.85 2.38
N ALA A 187 12.31 -12.03 2.99
CA ALA A 187 11.28 -12.55 3.89
C ALA A 187 10.92 -11.57 5.03
N ALA A 188 11.94 -10.95 5.63
CA ALA A 188 11.78 -9.97 6.72
C ALA A 188 10.91 -8.77 6.31
N ASP A 189 10.87 -8.45 5.01
CA ASP A 189 10.21 -7.26 4.49
C ASP A 189 8.80 -7.51 3.97
N ILE A 190 8.33 -8.78 3.91
CA ILE A 190 7.01 -9.11 3.34
C ILE A 190 5.87 -8.33 4.03
N PHE A 191 5.98 -8.13 5.34
CA PHE A 191 4.98 -7.43 6.15
C PHE A 191 5.46 -6.06 6.68
N SER A 192 6.47 -5.45 6.05
CA SER A 192 6.98 -4.12 6.45
C SER A 192 5.89 -3.06 6.55
N ALA A 193 4.86 -3.11 5.69
CA ALA A 193 3.72 -2.19 5.75
C ALA A 193 3.00 -2.21 7.11
N PHE A 194 2.81 -3.40 7.70
CA PHE A 194 2.22 -3.54 9.03
C PHE A 194 3.23 -3.21 10.12
N ASN A 195 4.45 -3.73 10.01
CA ASN A 195 5.47 -3.59 11.04
C ASN A 195 5.95 -2.14 11.22
N SER A 196 5.86 -1.31 10.17
CA SER A 196 6.30 0.08 10.17
C SER A 196 5.19 1.09 10.44
N CYS A 197 3.92 0.68 10.33
CA CYS A 197 2.77 1.55 10.57
C CYS A 197 2.25 1.31 11.99
N PRO A 198 2.37 2.26 12.93
CA PRO A 198 1.80 2.08 14.27
C PRO A 198 0.29 1.84 14.16
N PHE A 199 -0.21 0.77 14.78
CA PHE A 199 -1.60 0.33 14.61
C PHE A 199 -2.59 1.41 15.05
N HIS A 200 -2.36 2.01 16.21
CA HIS A 200 -3.24 3.06 16.75
C HIS A 200 -3.13 4.40 16.02
N GLU A 201 -2.05 4.65 15.28
CA GLU A 201 -1.88 5.88 14.49
C GLU A 201 -2.42 5.75 13.06
N LEU A 202 -2.83 4.54 12.65
CA LEU A 202 -3.34 4.29 11.31
C LEU A 202 -4.50 5.25 10.98
N LYS A 203 -4.30 6.01 9.91
CA LYS A 203 -5.25 7.03 9.43
C LYS A 203 -5.38 7.07 7.90
N VAL A 204 -4.37 6.61 7.16
CA VAL A 204 -4.41 6.50 5.69
C VAL A 204 -4.06 5.09 5.24
N VAL A 205 -4.74 4.59 4.22
CA VAL A 205 -4.39 3.35 3.51
C VAL A 205 -4.18 3.66 2.04
N LEU A 206 -3.02 3.32 1.48
CA LEU A 206 -2.72 3.42 0.05
C LEU A 206 -2.51 2.03 -0.53
N LEU A 207 -3.19 1.75 -1.64
CA LEU A 207 -3.12 0.45 -2.30
C LEU A 207 -2.23 0.47 -3.55
N GLY A 208 -1.26 -0.44 -3.58
CA GLY A 208 -0.51 -0.82 -4.78
C GLY A 208 -0.95 -2.18 -5.33
N GLN A 209 -0.32 -2.60 -6.43
CA GLN A 209 -0.66 -3.85 -7.12
C GLN A 209 0.26 -5.00 -6.66
N ASP A 210 1.52 -4.96 -7.05
CA ASP A 210 2.57 -5.92 -6.70
C ASP A 210 3.87 -5.19 -6.31
N PRO A 211 4.81 -5.87 -5.62
CA PRO A 211 6.09 -5.28 -5.28
C PRO A 211 6.90 -5.03 -6.54
N TYR A 212 7.84 -4.08 -6.46
CA TYR A 212 8.86 -3.97 -7.49
C TYR A 212 9.67 -5.28 -7.61
N HIS A 213 9.96 -5.67 -8.84
CA HIS A 213 10.52 -6.98 -9.16
C HIS A 213 12.03 -6.98 -9.41
N ASN A 214 12.74 -5.85 -9.31
CA ASN A 214 14.20 -5.86 -9.38
C ASN A 214 14.82 -6.11 -8.01
N LEU A 215 16.00 -6.72 -8.00
CA LEU A 215 16.78 -6.94 -6.79
C LEU A 215 17.06 -5.62 -6.08
N HIS A 216 17.00 -5.64 -4.74
CA HIS A 216 17.25 -4.47 -3.88
C HIS A 216 16.34 -3.27 -4.14
N GLN A 217 15.18 -3.48 -4.78
CA GLN A 217 14.22 -2.41 -5.05
C GLN A 217 13.08 -2.39 -4.03
N ALA A 218 12.31 -3.48 -3.94
CA ALA A 218 11.17 -3.58 -3.02
C ALA A 218 11.62 -3.89 -1.57
N HIS A 219 10.92 -3.28 -0.60
CA HIS A 219 11.11 -3.52 0.83
C HIS A 219 9.78 -3.57 1.60
N GLY A 220 8.71 -4.00 0.93
CA GLY A 220 7.41 -4.28 1.57
C GLY A 220 6.42 -3.13 1.66
N LEU A 221 6.77 -1.93 1.15
CA LEU A 221 5.86 -0.78 1.07
C LEU A 221 5.50 -0.49 -0.39
N CYS A 222 4.22 -0.29 -0.70
CA CYS A 222 3.80 0.07 -2.05
C CYS A 222 4.41 1.41 -2.50
N PHE A 223 4.78 1.52 -3.78
CA PHE A 223 5.47 2.67 -4.41
C PHE A 223 6.87 3.04 -3.87
N SER A 224 7.27 2.52 -2.71
CA SER A 224 8.54 2.82 -2.05
C SER A 224 9.69 1.98 -2.63
N VAL A 225 10.89 2.55 -2.66
CA VAL A 225 12.13 1.84 -2.98
C VAL A 225 13.21 2.09 -1.93
N LEU A 226 14.17 1.18 -1.81
CA LEU A 226 15.32 1.37 -0.93
C LEU A 226 16.16 2.61 -1.31
N PRO A 227 16.86 3.24 -0.36
CA PRO A 227 17.86 4.26 -0.63
C PRO A 227 18.88 3.83 -1.71
N GLY A 228 19.32 4.78 -2.53
CA GLY A 228 20.27 4.52 -3.64
C GLY A 228 19.63 3.92 -4.90
N VAL A 229 18.38 3.46 -4.84
CA VAL A 229 17.66 2.96 -6.01
C VAL A 229 17.09 4.14 -6.83
N PRO A 230 17.24 4.13 -8.17
CA PRO A 230 16.62 5.16 -9.02
C PRO A 230 15.11 5.24 -8.84
N LEU A 231 14.58 6.47 -8.82
CA LEU A 231 13.15 6.71 -8.66
C LEU A 231 12.33 6.02 -9.77
N PRO A 232 11.41 5.11 -9.42
CA PRO A 232 10.50 4.51 -10.39
C PRO A 232 9.63 5.56 -11.08
N PRO A 233 9.21 5.35 -12.34
CA PRO A 233 8.44 6.35 -13.08
C PRO A 233 7.16 6.82 -12.37
N SER A 234 6.41 5.91 -11.75
CA SER A 234 5.22 6.25 -10.97
C SER A 234 5.55 7.15 -9.78
N LEU A 235 6.63 6.86 -9.05
CA LEU A 235 7.02 7.65 -7.89
C LEU A 235 7.50 9.05 -8.30
N ARG A 236 8.21 9.18 -9.43
CA ARG A 236 8.55 10.50 -10.00
C ARG A 236 7.30 11.34 -10.29
N ASN A 237 6.25 10.71 -10.81
CA ASN A 237 4.99 11.40 -11.06
C ASN A 237 4.24 11.74 -9.76
N MET A 238 4.37 10.93 -8.71
CA MET A 238 3.85 11.27 -7.38
C MET A 238 4.55 12.51 -6.81
N TYR A 239 5.88 12.60 -6.91
CA TYR A 239 6.62 13.77 -6.45
C TYR A 239 6.31 15.03 -7.25
N LYS A 240 6.07 14.91 -8.56
CA LYS A 240 5.60 16.04 -9.38
C LYS A 240 4.23 16.55 -8.92
N GLU A 241 3.28 15.66 -8.65
CA GLU A 241 1.97 16.05 -8.14
C GLU A 241 2.08 16.69 -6.75
N LEU A 242 2.86 16.09 -5.84
CA LEU A 242 3.12 16.63 -4.51
C LEU A 242 3.69 18.05 -4.56
N ALA A 243 4.66 18.31 -5.45
CA ALA A 243 5.26 19.62 -5.62
C ALA A 243 4.25 20.70 -6.06
N THR A 244 3.20 20.31 -6.79
CA THR A 244 2.14 21.23 -7.20
C THR A 244 0.97 21.30 -6.22
N ASP A 245 0.75 20.25 -5.42
CA ASP A 245 -0.41 20.14 -4.52
C ASP A 245 -0.12 20.63 -3.09
N ILE A 246 1.08 20.33 -2.57
CA ILE A 246 1.48 20.63 -1.19
C ILE A 246 2.44 21.82 -1.17
N PRO A 247 2.04 22.97 -0.60
CA PRO A 247 2.89 24.15 -0.52
C PRO A 247 4.22 23.86 0.17
N GLY A 248 5.32 24.23 -0.48
CA GLY A 248 6.68 24.07 0.07
C GLY A 248 7.25 22.65 -0.04
N PHE A 249 6.55 21.70 -0.65
CA PHE A 249 7.09 20.35 -0.86
C PHE A 249 8.31 20.38 -1.79
N GLN A 250 9.38 19.72 -1.36
CA GLN A 250 10.61 19.52 -2.11
C GLN A 250 10.80 18.01 -2.31
N ALA A 251 10.85 17.60 -3.58
CA ALA A 251 11.07 16.20 -3.93
C ALA A 251 12.49 15.76 -3.50
N PRO A 252 12.63 14.71 -2.68
CA PRO A 252 13.95 14.15 -2.38
C PRO A 252 14.52 13.44 -3.62
N THR A 253 15.82 13.13 -3.56
CA THR A 253 16.52 12.37 -4.62
C THR A 253 16.35 10.85 -4.47
N HIS A 254 15.74 10.39 -3.37
CA HIS A 254 15.50 8.98 -3.07
C HIS A 254 14.01 8.64 -3.05
N GLY A 255 13.69 7.35 -3.14
CA GLY A 255 12.30 6.86 -3.15
C GLY A 255 11.84 6.15 -1.88
N TYR A 256 12.55 6.32 -0.77
CA TYR A 256 12.25 5.69 0.52
C TYR A 256 11.12 6.42 1.27
N LEU A 257 9.94 5.79 1.31
CA LEU A 257 8.69 6.34 1.87
C LEU A 257 8.39 5.89 3.32
N GLN A 258 9.39 5.36 4.03
CA GLN A 258 9.22 4.80 5.38
C GLN A 258 8.60 5.80 6.36
N SER A 259 9.00 7.06 6.32
CA SER A 259 8.48 8.09 7.22
C SER A 259 6.99 8.39 7.02
N TRP A 260 6.39 8.01 5.88
CA TRP A 260 4.94 8.04 5.74
C TRP A 260 4.28 6.88 6.49
N ALA A 261 4.86 5.68 6.43
CA ALA A 261 4.35 4.53 7.18
C ALA A 261 4.34 4.81 8.69
N GLU A 262 5.43 5.36 9.20
CA GLU A 262 5.60 5.72 10.62
C GLU A 262 4.57 6.76 11.11
N GLN A 263 3.99 7.57 10.21
CA GLN A 263 2.94 8.54 10.54
C GLN A 263 1.52 7.94 10.56
N GLY A 264 1.37 6.64 10.36
CA GLY A 264 0.06 5.97 10.27
C GLY A 264 -0.49 5.83 8.85
N MET A 265 0.38 5.68 7.84
CA MET A 265 -0.01 5.37 6.47
C MET A 265 0.31 3.92 6.10
N LEU A 266 -0.71 3.07 5.97
CA LEU A 266 -0.52 1.70 5.52
C LEU A 266 -0.29 1.66 4.00
N LEU A 267 0.96 1.42 3.59
CA LEU A 267 1.40 1.34 2.19
C LEU A 267 1.32 -0.12 1.67
N LEU A 268 0.11 -0.60 1.42
CA LEU A 268 -0.18 -2.02 1.17
C LEU A 268 -0.25 -2.35 -0.33
N ASN A 269 0.53 -3.33 -0.80
CA ASN A 269 0.29 -3.95 -2.11
C ASN A 269 -0.79 -5.04 -2.00
N ALA A 270 -1.56 -5.28 -3.07
CA ALA A 270 -2.52 -6.39 -3.11
C ALA A 270 -1.84 -7.78 -3.25
N THR A 271 -0.68 -7.83 -3.89
CA THR A 271 0.22 -8.98 -3.88
C THR A 271 1.45 -8.61 -3.06
N LEU A 272 1.86 -9.44 -2.09
CA LEU A 272 2.97 -9.08 -1.19
C LEU A 272 4.34 -9.64 -1.60
N THR A 273 4.38 -10.48 -2.64
CA THR A 273 5.63 -11.01 -3.19
C THR A 273 5.59 -11.06 -4.71
N VAL A 274 6.75 -11.15 -5.34
CA VAL A 274 6.92 -11.29 -6.79
C VAL A 274 8.18 -12.10 -7.08
N GLU A 275 8.23 -12.77 -8.22
CA GLU A 275 9.46 -13.40 -8.71
C GLU A 275 10.35 -12.33 -9.35
N ALA A 276 11.65 -12.39 -9.08
CA ALA A 276 12.61 -11.42 -9.62
C ALA A 276 12.46 -11.30 -11.15
N HIS A 277 12.40 -10.05 -11.61
CA HIS A 277 12.24 -9.63 -13.01
C HIS A 277 10.94 -10.07 -13.70
N LYS A 278 9.95 -10.59 -12.97
CA LYS A 278 8.65 -11.03 -13.51
C LYS A 278 7.49 -10.32 -12.81
N ALA A 279 7.15 -9.12 -13.29
CA ALA A 279 5.98 -8.39 -12.79
C ALA A 279 4.71 -9.27 -12.78
N ASN A 280 3.89 -9.15 -11.75
CA ASN A 280 2.64 -9.89 -11.54
C ASN A 280 2.75 -11.42 -11.47
N SER A 281 3.96 -12.01 -11.38
CA SER A 281 4.13 -13.48 -11.40
C SER A 281 3.36 -14.21 -10.29
N HIS A 282 3.13 -13.55 -9.15
CA HIS A 282 2.44 -14.12 -8.00
C HIS A 282 0.98 -13.63 -7.88
N SER A 283 0.53 -12.74 -8.77
CA SER A 283 -0.77 -12.06 -8.62
C SER A 283 -1.98 -13.01 -8.65
N SER A 284 -1.90 -14.13 -9.37
CA SER A 284 -3.00 -15.12 -9.49
C SER A 284 -2.71 -16.45 -8.80
N THR A 285 -1.45 -16.75 -8.52
CA THR A 285 -0.99 -18.08 -8.06
C THR A 285 -0.73 -18.16 -6.57
N SER A 286 -0.41 -17.04 -5.92
CA SER A 286 0.06 -17.02 -4.53
C SER A 286 -1.04 -17.06 -3.47
N GLY A 287 -2.25 -16.60 -3.79
CA GLY A 287 -3.31 -16.35 -2.80
C GLY A 287 -3.21 -15.01 -2.06
N TRP A 288 -2.22 -14.16 -2.38
CA TRP A 288 -2.08 -12.84 -1.74
C TRP A 288 -3.29 -11.90 -1.92
N PRO A 289 -3.95 -11.81 -3.09
CA PRO A 289 -5.12 -10.94 -3.23
C PRO A 289 -6.27 -11.30 -2.29
N ASP A 290 -6.48 -12.59 -1.99
CA ASP A 290 -7.51 -13.03 -1.05
C ASP A 290 -7.17 -12.61 0.38
N PHE A 291 -5.89 -12.68 0.75
CA PHE A 291 -5.40 -12.22 2.05
C PHE A 291 -5.57 -10.71 2.20
N THR A 292 -5.07 -9.93 1.24
CA THR A 292 -5.12 -8.46 1.32
C THR A 292 -6.55 -7.94 1.19
N ASP A 293 -7.44 -8.58 0.43
CA ASP A 293 -8.86 -8.26 0.40
C ASP A 293 -9.53 -8.48 1.75
N ALA A 294 -9.19 -9.59 2.43
CA ALA A 294 -9.66 -9.81 3.79
C ALA A 294 -9.11 -8.77 4.77
N VAL A 295 -7.85 -8.35 4.63
CA VAL A 295 -7.25 -7.28 5.45
C VAL A 295 -8.00 -5.96 5.26
N ILE A 296 -8.24 -5.53 4.01
CA ILE A 296 -8.95 -4.27 3.70
C ILE A 296 -10.36 -4.30 4.28
N HIS A 297 -11.07 -5.42 4.10
CA HIS A 297 -12.40 -5.59 4.66
C HIS A 297 -12.38 -5.56 6.19
N HIS A 298 -11.44 -6.27 6.82
CA HIS A 298 -11.32 -6.33 8.27
C HIS A 298 -10.96 -4.96 8.87
N LEU A 299 -10.07 -4.20 8.23
CA LEU A 299 -9.79 -2.80 8.57
C LEU A 299 -11.06 -1.96 8.51
N SER A 300 -11.83 -2.08 7.43
CA SER A 300 -13.06 -1.31 7.28
C SER A 300 -14.11 -1.62 8.35
N GLN A 301 -14.23 -2.87 8.77
CA GLN A 301 -15.25 -3.27 9.74
C GLN A 301 -14.81 -3.05 11.18
N HIS A 302 -13.54 -3.30 11.50
CA HIS A 302 -13.12 -3.48 12.89
C HIS A 302 -12.03 -2.51 13.36
N HIS A 303 -11.31 -1.82 12.47
CA HIS A 303 -10.29 -0.88 12.93
C HIS A 303 -10.92 0.23 13.78
N PRO A 304 -10.36 0.64 14.93
CA PRO A 304 -11.00 1.63 15.79
C PRO A 304 -11.12 3.01 15.10
N ASN A 305 -10.08 3.42 14.36
CA ASN A 305 -10.05 4.72 13.69
C ASN A 305 -10.92 4.73 12.43
N ARG A 306 -11.48 5.90 12.11
CA ARG A 306 -11.97 6.19 10.75
C ARG A 306 -10.76 6.43 9.86
N LEU A 307 -10.80 5.93 8.63
CA LEU A 307 -9.63 5.91 7.73
C LEU A 307 -9.91 6.63 6.41
N VAL A 308 -8.85 7.12 5.78
CA VAL A 308 -8.86 7.59 4.39
C VAL A 308 -8.20 6.54 3.51
N PHE A 309 -8.91 6.04 2.50
CA PHE A 309 -8.39 5.10 1.51
C PHE A 309 -8.07 5.84 0.20
N LEU A 310 -6.82 5.75 -0.25
CA LEU A 310 -6.36 6.29 -1.52
C LEU A 310 -6.35 5.16 -2.56
N LEU A 311 -7.22 5.26 -3.56
CA LEU A 311 -7.40 4.24 -4.59
C LEU A 311 -6.98 4.79 -5.96
N TRP A 312 -5.74 4.52 -6.35
CA TRP A 312 -5.17 5.03 -7.60
C TRP A 312 -5.25 4.00 -8.73
N GLY A 313 -6.05 4.33 -9.74
CA GLY A 313 -6.30 3.50 -10.91
C GLY A 313 -7.32 2.38 -10.71
N GLY A 314 -7.78 1.81 -11.82
CA GLY A 314 -8.88 0.86 -11.85
C GLY A 314 -8.64 -0.41 -11.02
N TYR A 315 -7.38 -0.84 -10.83
CA TYR A 315 -7.09 -2.00 -9.98
C TYR A 315 -7.45 -1.73 -8.51
N ALA A 316 -6.96 -0.60 -7.96
CA ALA A 316 -7.24 -0.21 -6.58
C ALA A 316 -8.71 0.20 -6.39
N GLN A 317 -9.30 0.91 -7.35
CA GLN A 317 -10.71 1.34 -7.30
C GLN A 317 -11.69 0.16 -7.16
N ARG A 318 -11.40 -1.00 -7.77
CA ARG A 318 -12.22 -2.22 -7.58
C ARG A 318 -12.27 -2.71 -6.12
N LYS A 319 -11.34 -2.27 -5.27
CA LYS A 319 -11.32 -2.59 -3.83
C LYS A 319 -12.27 -1.71 -3.01
N ALA A 320 -12.83 -0.65 -3.60
CA ALA A 320 -13.83 0.21 -2.95
C ALA A 320 -15.02 -0.57 -2.37
N LYS A 321 -15.43 -1.66 -3.05
CA LYS A 321 -16.52 -2.55 -2.59
C LYS A 321 -16.25 -3.25 -1.25
N LEU A 322 -15.01 -3.27 -0.78
CA LEU A 322 -14.61 -3.89 0.49
C LEU A 322 -14.70 -2.91 1.67
N ILE A 323 -14.96 -1.63 1.39
CA ILE A 323 -14.87 -0.51 2.34
C ILE A 323 -16.28 0.03 2.62
N ASP A 324 -16.64 0.18 3.90
CA ASP A 324 -17.83 0.92 4.32
C ASP A 324 -17.59 2.43 4.17
N THR A 325 -18.03 2.97 3.04
CA THR A 325 -17.90 4.38 2.67
C THR A 325 -18.77 5.33 3.51
N ARG A 326 -19.66 4.82 4.36
CA ARG A 326 -20.37 5.65 5.35
C ARG A 326 -19.48 5.96 6.55
N ARG A 327 -18.53 5.06 6.84
CA ARG A 327 -17.59 5.20 7.97
C ARG A 327 -16.28 5.84 7.53
N HIS A 328 -15.70 5.35 6.44
CA HIS A 328 -14.39 5.75 5.91
C HIS A 328 -14.52 6.72 4.73
N THR A 329 -13.47 7.48 4.47
CA THR A 329 -13.39 8.30 3.25
C THR A 329 -12.63 7.53 2.19
N VAL A 330 -13.17 7.45 0.96
CA VAL A 330 -12.48 6.89 -0.20
C VAL A 330 -12.18 8.03 -1.18
N LEU A 331 -10.91 8.17 -1.56
CA LEU A 331 -10.46 9.14 -2.56
C LEU A 331 -9.86 8.37 -3.74
N GLU A 332 -10.52 8.50 -4.89
CA GLU A 332 -10.10 7.82 -6.12
C GLU A 332 -9.37 8.80 -7.04
N SER A 333 -8.32 8.33 -7.70
CA SER A 333 -7.62 9.09 -8.75
C SER A 333 -7.14 8.14 -9.84
N VAL A 334 -6.68 8.71 -10.96
CA VAL A 334 -5.96 7.97 -12.00
C VAL A 334 -4.65 7.42 -11.42
N HIS A 335 -4.08 6.36 -11.99
CA HIS A 335 -2.81 5.82 -11.50
C HIS A 335 -1.63 6.74 -11.90
N PRO A 336 -0.58 6.92 -11.05
CA PRO A 336 0.60 7.74 -11.35
C PRO A 336 1.52 7.21 -12.46
N SER A 337 1.27 6.01 -12.99
CA SER A 337 2.09 5.43 -14.09
C SER A 337 2.12 6.37 -15.30
N PRO A 338 3.26 6.46 -16.03
CA PRO A 338 3.34 7.21 -17.28
C PRO A 338 2.22 6.89 -18.29
N LEU A 339 1.71 5.66 -18.29
CA LEU A 339 0.61 5.22 -19.17
C LEU A 339 -0.72 5.93 -18.91
N SER A 340 -0.88 6.53 -17.74
CA SER A 340 -2.14 7.13 -17.30
C SER A 340 -1.99 8.52 -16.69
N ALA A 341 -0.80 8.95 -16.30
CA ALA A 341 -0.63 10.15 -15.50
C ALA A 341 -1.16 11.44 -16.17
N SER A 342 -0.95 11.59 -17.47
CA SER A 342 -1.46 12.72 -18.25
C SER A 342 -2.99 12.74 -18.39
N ARG A 343 -3.68 11.63 -18.10
CA ARG A 343 -5.14 11.48 -18.21
C ARG A 343 -5.90 11.84 -16.93
N GLY A 344 -5.22 12.38 -15.92
CA GLY A 344 -5.86 12.88 -14.70
C GLY A 344 -5.14 12.58 -13.38
N TRP A 345 -3.89 12.10 -13.40
CA TRP A 345 -3.08 12.06 -12.18
C TRP A 345 -2.60 13.47 -11.83
N PHE A 346 -2.02 14.17 -12.81
CA PHE A 346 -1.55 15.53 -12.60
C PHE A 346 -2.73 16.49 -12.41
N GLY A 347 -2.71 17.24 -11.31
CA GLY A 347 -3.78 18.13 -10.89
C GLY A 347 -4.91 17.43 -10.12
N CYS A 348 -4.77 16.14 -9.77
CA CYS A 348 -5.79 15.44 -8.98
C CYS A 348 -5.88 15.92 -7.52
N ARG A 349 -4.80 16.53 -7.02
CA ARG A 349 -4.70 17.12 -5.67
C ARG A 349 -5.05 16.16 -4.55
N CYS A 350 -4.71 14.88 -4.74
CA CYS A 350 -5.11 13.81 -3.84
C CYS A 350 -4.46 13.91 -2.44
N PHE A 351 -3.29 14.54 -2.32
CA PHE A 351 -2.56 14.66 -1.06
C PHE A 351 -3.16 15.73 -0.15
N SER A 352 -3.51 16.90 -0.71
CA SER A 352 -4.24 17.94 0.02
C SER A 352 -5.67 17.53 0.33
N ALA A 353 -6.36 16.85 -0.60
CA ALA A 353 -7.67 16.27 -0.35
C ALA A 353 -7.66 15.23 0.78
N CYS A 354 -6.61 14.40 0.86
CA CYS A 354 -6.39 13.47 1.96
C CYS A 354 -6.25 14.21 3.30
N ASN A 355 -5.42 15.25 3.36
CA ASN A 355 -5.25 16.06 4.58
C ASN A 355 -6.55 16.75 5.00
N ALA A 356 -7.32 17.29 4.05
CA ALA A 356 -8.63 17.87 4.34
C ALA A 356 -9.63 16.82 4.88
N ALA A 357 -9.59 15.58 4.39
CA ALA A 357 -10.40 14.50 4.92
C ALA A 357 -10.00 14.10 6.35
N LEU A 358 -8.69 13.98 6.61
CA LEU A 358 -8.17 13.70 7.95
C LEU A 358 -8.59 14.78 8.96
N GLN A 359 -8.46 16.05 8.60
CA GLN A 359 -8.86 17.18 9.46
C GLN A 359 -10.36 17.14 9.80
N ARG A 360 -11.23 16.89 8.80
CA ARG A 360 -12.68 16.73 9.02
C ARG A 360 -13.02 15.57 9.94
N MET A 361 -12.15 14.57 10.03
CA MET A 361 -12.30 13.40 10.88
C MET A 361 -11.64 13.58 12.27
N GLY A 362 -11.00 14.72 12.53
CA GLY A 362 -10.29 14.99 13.78
C GLY A 362 -8.91 14.33 13.87
N HIS A 363 -8.37 13.83 12.77
CA HIS A 363 -7.02 13.28 12.71
C HIS A 363 -5.98 14.35 12.38
N LEU A 364 -4.75 14.15 12.88
CA LEU A 364 -3.60 14.93 12.44
C LEU A 364 -3.35 14.69 10.94
N PRO A 365 -3.18 15.75 10.12
CA PRO A 365 -2.80 15.62 8.72
C PRO A 365 -1.52 14.80 8.52
N MET A 366 -1.34 14.25 7.32
CA MET A 366 -0.05 13.71 6.91
C MET A 366 0.93 14.85 6.65
N TYR A 367 2.15 14.69 7.16
CA TYR A 367 3.30 15.48 6.76
C TYR A 367 3.96 14.79 5.56
N TRP A 368 3.61 15.28 4.36
CA TRP A 368 4.01 14.65 3.10
C TRP A 368 5.47 14.87 2.73
N GLN A 369 6.12 15.91 3.26
CA GLN A 369 7.54 16.15 3.03
C GLN A 369 8.36 14.99 3.61
N LEU A 370 9.24 14.44 2.78
CA LEU A 370 10.19 13.41 3.16
C LEU A 370 11.50 14.06 3.63
N PRO A 371 12.32 13.37 4.45
CA PRO A 371 13.72 13.74 4.60
C PRO A 371 14.37 13.93 3.23
N LEU A 372 15.18 14.98 3.05
CA LEU A 372 15.85 15.22 1.76
C LEU A 372 17.00 14.23 1.53
N GLU A 373 17.64 13.81 2.63
CA GLU A 373 18.64 12.76 2.65
C GLU A 373 18.01 11.45 3.10
N ALA A 374 18.31 10.37 2.39
CA ALA A 374 17.84 9.06 2.79
C ALA A 374 18.54 8.64 4.10
N PRO A 375 17.85 7.91 4.99
CA PRO A 375 18.52 7.24 6.09
C PRO A 375 19.64 6.34 5.56
N LEU A 376 20.75 6.27 6.29
CA LEU A 376 21.80 5.30 5.99
C LEU A 376 21.19 3.90 6.13
N HIS A 377 21.16 3.17 5.02
CA HIS A 377 20.80 1.76 5.04
C HIS A 377 21.89 1.02 5.81
N ARG A 378 21.57 0.54 7.02
CA ARG A 378 22.46 -0.32 7.78
C ARG A 378 22.40 -1.75 7.27
#